data_AF-A0AAW2JB73-F1
#
_entry.id   AF-A0AAW2JB73-F1
#
_cell.length_a   1.000
_cell.length_b   1.000
_cell.length_c   1.000
_cell.angle_alpha   90.00
_cell.angle_beta   90.00
_cell.angle_gamma   90.00
#
_symmetry.space_group_name_H-M   'P 1'
#
loop_
_entity.id
_entity.type
_entity.pdbx_description
1 polymer ?
#
loop_
_entity_poly.entity_id
_entity_poly.type
_entity_poly.pdbx_seq_one_letter_code
_entity_poly.pdbx_strand_id
1 'polypeptide(L)'
;MIKRLRTFLWKGTSAYGYPKVAWEAVCRPIDEGGLGINDILALNRALMSKHLWAVIKQDRTSIWVDWIIQVRLRDCLIWTAKENKGAWGWRKMLSLRNSLMSHIHYRVGSGESVSLWHDPWHPLGPLISRFPRDHR
;
A
#
# COMPACT_ATOMS: atom_id res chain seq x y z
N MET A 1 -2.96 -14.35 11.05
CA MET A 1 -3.16 -15.08 9.79
C MET A 1 -2.05 -16.10 9.53
N ILE A 2 -0.79 -15.69 9.32
CA ILE A 2 0.35 -16.63 9.11
C ILE A 2 0.47 -17.68 10.22
N LYS A 3 0.29 -17.30 11.50
CA LYS A 3 0.29 -18.27 12.62
C LYS A 3 -0.71 -19.41 12.42
N ARG A 4 -1.92 -19.12 11.92
CA ARG A 4 -2.95 -20.15 11.69
C ARG A 4 -2.55 -21.09 10.55
N LEU A 5 -1.94 -20.57 9.49
CA LEU A 5 -1.48 -21.39 8.36
C LEU A 5 -0.27 -22.25 8.74
N ARG A 6 0.66 -21.69 9.53
CA ARG A 6 1.76 -22.46 10.11
C ARG A 6 1.26 -23.57 11.02
N THR A 7 0.27 -23.28 11.87
CA THR A 7 -0.39 -24.30 12.69
C THR A 7 -1.06 -25.35 11.83
N PHE A 8 -1.83 -24.96 10.80
CA PHE A 8 -2.46 -25.91 9.89
C PHE A 8 -1.43 -26.84 9.22
N LEU A 9 -0.35 -26.28 8.68
CA LEU A 9 0.66 -27.05 7.95
C LEU A 9 1.47 -28.00 8.85
N TRP A 10 1.84 -27.56 10.05
CA TRP A 10 2.79 -28.30 10.91
C TRP A 10 2.18 -29.00 12.12
N LYS A 11 1.01 -28.55 12.59
CA LYS A 11 0.29 -29.16 13.72
C LYS A 11 -0.95 -29.94 13.26
N GLY A 12 -1.57 -29.57 12.14
CA GLY A 12 -2.86 -30.14 11.72
C GLY A 12 -3.90 -30.01 12.84
N THR A 13 -4.51 -31.13 13.23
CA THR A 13 -5.46 -31.25 14.36
C THR A 13 -4.78 -31.60 15.70
N SER A 14 -3.46 -31.82 15.72
CA SER A 14 -2.73 -32.15 16.94
C SER A 14 -2.47 -30.91 17.81
N ALA A 15 -2.51 -31.08 19.13
CA ALA A 15 -2.08 -30.05 20.08
C ALA A 15 -0.56 -29.80 20.01
N TYR A 16 0.20 -30.81 19.58
CA TYR A 16 1.66 -30.85 19.56
C TYR A 16 2.21 -30.65 18.14
N GLY A 17 3.36 -29.97 18.04
CA GLY A 17 4.06 -29.71 16.78
C GLY A 17 4.63 -28.30 16.71
N TYR A 18 5.84 -28.13 16.18
CA TYR A 18 6.43 -26.82 15.96
C TYR A 18 6.82 -26.67 14.48
N PRO A 19 6.76 -25.45 13.92
CA PRO A 19 7.19 -25.22 12.55
C PRO A 19 8.67 -25.56 12.41
N LYS A 20 9.00 -26.53 11.55
CA LYS A 20 10.39 -26.96 11.30
C LYS A 20 11.07 -26.17 10.18
N VAL A 21 10.28 -25.47 9.36
CA VAL A 21 10.76 -24.71 8.20
C VAL A 21 10.31 -23.25 8.34
N ALA A 22 11.19 -22.33 7.97
CA ALA A 22 10.88 -20.91 7.89
C ALA A 22 9.73 -20.65 6.91
N TRP A 23 8.87 -19.67 7.19
CA TRP A 23 7.70 -19.42 6.35
C TRP A 23 8.10 -18.92 4.96
N GLU A 24 9.20 -18.19 4.89
CA GLU A 24 9.81 -17.66 3.68
C GLU A 24 10.27 -18.79 2.75
N ALA A 25 10.77 -19.90 3.30
CA ALA A 25 11.15 -21.08 2.52
C ALA A 25 9.94 -21.86 2.03
N VAL A 26 8.86 -21.92 2.82
CA VAL A 26 7.58 -22.50 2.41
C VAL A 26 6.98 -21.75 1.21
N CYS A 27 7.14 -20.43 1.16
CA CYS A 27 6.59 -19.59 0.10
C CYS A 27 7.36 -19.61 -1.23
N ARG A 28 8.51 -20.28 -1.30
CA ARG A 28 9.29 -20.36 -2.56
C ARG A 28 8.55 -21.17 -3.63
N PRO A 29 8.85 -20.95 -4.93
CA PRO A 29 8.37 -21.79 -6.01
C PRO A 29 8.65 -23.28 -5.76
N ILE A 30 7.81 -24.15 -6.32
CA ILE A 30 8.00 -25.61 -6.22
C ILE A 30 9.34 -26.02 -6.82
N ASP A 31 9.74 -25.40 -7.93
CA ASP A 31 11.01 -25.64 -8.62
C ASP A 31 12.24 -25.25 -7.77
N GLU A 32 12.07 -24.37 -6.78
CA GLU A 32 13.11 -23.97 -5.83
C GLU A 32 13.03 -24.73 -4.49
N GLY A 33 12.23 -25.79 -4.43
CA GLY A 33 12.05 -26.64 -3.25
C GLY A 33 11.10 -26.06 -2.19
N GLY A 34 10.30 -25.05 -2.54
CA GLY A 34 9.21 -24.55 -1.70
C GLY A 34 7.88 -25.26 -1.94
N LEU A 35 6.81 -24.78 -1.30
CA LEU A 35 5.45 -25.28 -1.50
C LEU A 35 4.63 -24.44 -2.51
N GLY A 36 5.21 -23.40 -3.10
CA GLY A 36 4.52 -22.51 -4.04
C GLY A 36 3.40 -21.68 -3.41
N ILE A 37 3.33 -21.60 -2.08
CA ILE A 37 2.30 -20.83 -1.38
C ILE A 37 2.68 -19.34 -1.43
N ASN A 38 1.81 -18.50 -1.96
CA ASN A 38 2.07 -17.06 -2.00
C ASN A 38 2.31 -16.47 -0.59
N ASP A 39 3.32 -15.61 -0.46
CA ASP A 39 3.52 -14.84 0.77
C ASP A 39 2.33 -13.89 0.98
N ILE A 40 1.51 -14.20 1.98
CA ILE A 40 0.32 -13.42 2.33
C ILE A 40 0.67 -12.00 2.73
N LEU A 41 1.83 -11.76 3.34
CA LEU A 41 2.23 -10.40 3.67
C LEU A 41 2.53 -9.60 2.40
N ALA A 42 3.22 -10.21 1.44
CA ALA A 42 3.45 -9.62 0.12
C ALA A 42 2.13 -9.39 -0.62
N LEU A 43 1.24 -10.38 -0.67
CA LEU A 43 -0.09 -10.24 -1.30
C LEU A 43 -0.91 -9.13 -0.65
N ASN A 44 -0.96 -9.08 0.69
CA ASN A 44 -1.71 -8.04 1.39
C ASN A 44 -1.14 -6.64 1.10
N ARG A 45 0.19 -6.50 1.07
CA ARG A 45 0.84 -5.25 0.65
C ARG A 45 0.46 -4.89 -0.78
N ALA A 46 0.56 -5.83 -1.73
CA ALA A 46 0.22 -5.60 -3.13
C ALA A 46 -1.26 -5.19 -3.32
N LEU A 47 -2.19 -5.84 -2.62
CA LEU A 47 -3.61 -5.50 -2.67
C LEU A 47 -3.88 -4.11 -2.07
N MET A 48 -3.30 -3.78 -0.92
CA MET A 48 -3.40 -2.44 -0.33
C MET A 48 -2.80 -1.38 -1.26
N SER A 49 -1.66 -1.66 -1.89
CA SER A 49 -1.03 -0.80 -2.90
C SER A 49 -1.93 -0.60 -4.12
N LYS A 50 -2.60 -1.65 -4.61
CA LYS A 50 -3.56 -1.57 -5.71
C LYS A 50 -4.75 -0.67 -5.36
N HIS A 51 -5.30 -0.80 -4.15
CA HIS A 51 -6.37 0.07 -3.68
C HIS A 51 -5.91 1.52 -3.51
N LEU A 52 -4.73 1.74 -2.93
CA LEU A 52 -4.14 3.06 -2.81
C LEU A 52 -3.92 3.69 -4.19
N TRP A 53 -3.47 2.91 -5.16
CA TRP A 53 -3.30 3.36 -6.54
C TRP A 53 -4.61 3.80 -7.19
N ALA A 54 -5.69 3.05 -6.98
CA ALA A 54 -7.02 3.44 -7.47
C ALA A 54 -7.48 4.79 -6.88
N VAL A 55 -7.16 5.04 -5.60
CA VAL A 55 -7.41 6.34 -4.95
C VAL A 55 -6.53 7.44 -5.54
N ILE A 56 -5.24 7.19 -5.78
CA ILE A 56 -4.31 8.16 -6.39
C ILE A 56 -4.75 8.54 -7.80
N LYS A 57 -5.20 7.57 -8.61
CA LYS A 57 -5.77 7.82 -9.94
C LYS A 57 -7.13 8.52 -9.92
N GLN A 58 -7.73 8.67 -8.74
CA GLN A 58 -9.09 9.16 -8.56
C GLN A 58 -10.11 8.39 -9.43
N ASP A 59 -9.95 7.07 -9.51
CA ASP A 59 -10.84 6.21 -10.30
C ASP A 59 -12.23 6.10 -9.63
N ARG A 60 -13.14 7.00 -10.00
CA ARG A 60 -14.51 7.09 -9.46
C ARG A 60 -15.43 5.97 -9.92
N THR A 61 -14.98 5.04 -10.77
CA THR A 61 -15.79 3.86 -11.14
C THR A 61 -16.00 2.92 -9.95
N SER A 62 -15.08 2.93 -8.98
CA SER A 62 -15.23 2.22 -7.72
C SER A 62 -15.95 3.09 -6.70
N ILE A 63 -17.14 2.65 -6.26
CA ILE A 63 -17.92 3.28 -5.17
C ILE A 63 -17.07 3.48 -3.92
N TRP A 64 -16.18 2.52 -3.61
CA TRP A 64 -15.29 2.62 -2.47
C TRP A 64 -14.27 3.76 -2.63
N VAL A 65 -13.68 3.91 -3.82
CA VAL A 65 -12.75 5.02 -4.11
C VAL A 65 -13.48 6.35 -4.02
N ASP A 66 -14.68 6.43 -4.60
CA ASP A 66 -15.50 7.64 -4.57
C ASP A 66 -15.84 8.05 -3.12
N TRP A 67 -16.29 7.10 -2.30
CA TRP A 67 -16.54 7.33 -0.88
C TRP A 67 -15.28 7.77 -0.11
N ILE A 68 -14.13 7.15 -0.37
CA ILE A 68 -12.86 7.54 0.25
C ILE A 68 -12.55 9.00 -0.10
N ILE A 69 -12.67 9.39 -1.36
CA ILE A 69 -12.32 10.74 -1.76
C ILE A 69 -13.32 11.74 -1.17
N GLN A 70 -14.63 11.47 -1.22
CA GLN A 70 -15.65 12.41 -0.72
C GLN A 70 -15.69 12.50 0.81
N VAL A 71 -15.54 11.39 1.53
CA VAL A 71 -15.79 11.34 2.99
C VAL A 71 -14.49 11.41 3.78
N ARG A 72 -13.45 10.71 3.32
CA ARG A 72 -12.20 10.50 4.07
C ARG A 72 -11.12 11.52 3.71
N LEU A 73 -10.88 11.75 2.42
CA LEU A 73 -9.90 12.73 1.96
C LEU A 73 -10.51 14.14 1.94
N ARG A 74 -11.75 14.30 1.44
CA ARG A 74 -12.39 15.59 1.21
C ARG A 74 -11.46 16.47 0.37
N ASP A 75 -10.94 17.54 0.97
CA ASP A 75 -10.04 18.51 0.33
C ASP A 75 -8.55 18.19 0.58
N CYS A 76 -8.24 17.10 1.29
CA CYS A 76 -6.86 16.70 1.56
C CYS A 76 -6.31 15.82 0.43
N LEU A 77 -5.10 16.15 -0.04
CA LEU A 77 -4.37 15.32 -0.99
C LEU A 77 -3.87 14.04 -0.31
N ILE A 78 -3.89 12.93 -1.06
CA ILE A 78 -3.43 11.63 -0.56
C ILE A 78 -1.97 11.67 -0.07
N TRP A 79 -1.13 12.51 -0.69
CA TRP A 79 0.28 12.66 -0.36
C TRP A 79 0.53 13.43 0.94
N THR A 80 -0.38 14.33 1.31
CA THR A 80 -0.28 15.16 2.53
C THR A 80 -1.15 14.66 3.67
N ALA A 81 -1.98 13.64 3.43
CA ALA A 81 -2.84 13.03 4.45
C ALA A 81 -2.04 12.43 5.61
N LYS A 82 -2.44 12.75 6.85
CA LYS A 82 -1.77 12.29 8.07
C LYS A 82 -2.07 10.81 8.36
N GLU A 83 -1.03 10.03 8.66
CA GLU A 83 -1.11 8.59 8.99
C GLU A 83 -1.67 8.27 10.39
N ASN A 84 -1.88 9.27 11.23
CA ASN A 84 -2.32 9.08 12.61
C ASN A 84 -3.84 9.11 12.78
N LYS A 85 -4.60 9.44 11.73
CA LYS A 85 -6.07 9.52 11.79
C LYS A 85 -6.73 8.32 11.09
N GLY A 86 -7.80 7.82 11.69
CA GLY A 86 -8.67 6.80 11.09
C GLY A 86 -8.36 5.35 11.48
N ALA A 87 -9.09 4.43 10.85
CA ALA A 87 -9.01 3.01 11.12
C ALA A 87 -7.62 2.43 10.81
N TRP A 88 -7.21 1.38 11.54
CA TRP A 88 -5.89 0.75 11.38
C TRP A 88 -5.54 0.41 9.93
N GLY A 89 -6.50 -0.15 9.17
CA GLY A 89 -6.29 -0.50 7.76
C GLY A 89 -6.02 0.71 6.88
N TRP A 90 -6.72 1.83 7.10
CA TRP A 90 -6.49 3.09 6.40
C TRP A 90 -5.08 3.64 6.67
N ARG A 91 -4.67 3.63 7.95
CA ARG A 91 -3.33 4.07 8.36
C ARG A 91 -2.24 3.21 7.71
N LYS A 92 -2.43 1.88 7.67
CA LYS A 92 -1.50 0.97 7.00
C LYS A 92 -1.45 1.20 5.49
N MET A 93 -2.58 1.43 4.85
CA MET A 93 -2.59 1.77 3.43
C MET A 93 -1.87 3.09 3.17
N LEU A 94 -2.11 4.15 3.96
CA LEU A 94 -1.40 5.42 3.83
C LEU A 94 0.12 5.28 4.03
N SER A 95 0.57 4.40 4.93
CA SER A 95 2.01 4.17 5.13
C SER A 95 2.72 3.60 3.90
N LEU A 96 1.99 2.97 2.97
CA LEU A 96 2.55 2.47 1.71
C LEU A 96 2.76 3.56 0.65
N ARG A 97 2.23 4.78 0.84
CA ARG A 97 2.28 5.84 -0.17
C ARG A 97 3.71 6.18 -0.58
N ASN A 98 4.63 6.29 0.38
CA ASN A 98 6.01 6.69 0.11
C ASN A 98 6.73 5.62 -0.72
N SER A 99 6.48 4.33 -0.43
CA SER A 99 7.02 3.23 -1.24
C SER A 99 6.42 3.21 -2.65
N LEU A 100 5.15 3.59 -2.81
CA LEU A 100 4.52 3.69 -4.13
C LEU A 100 5.01 4.90 -4.93
N MET A 101 5.38 5.98 -4.26
CA MET A 101 5.78 7.24 -4.89
C MET A 101 6.90 7.05 -5.92
N SER A 102 7.92 6.24 -5.61
CA SER A 102 9.04 5.97 -6.51
C SER A 102 8.67 5.13 -7.74
N HIS A 103 7.47 4.55 -7.76
CA HIS A 103 6.99 3.67 -8.84
C HIS A 103 5.87 4.32 -9.67
N ILE A 104 5.49 5.55 -9.36
CA ILE A 104 4.41 6.27 -10.03
C ILE A 104 5.01 7.35 -10.93
N HIS A 105 4.66 7.31 -12.20
CA HIS A 105 5.00 8.35 -13.17
C HIS A 105 3.75 9.12 -13.55
N TYR A 106 3.81 10.44 -13.42
CA TYR A 106 2.73 11.32 -13.83
C TYR A 106 2.90 11.70 -15.30
N ARG A 107 1.78 11.65 -16.04
CA ARG A 107 1.65 12.29 -17.35
C ARG A 107 0.74 13.48 -17.18
N VAL A 108 1.32 14.66 -16.99
CA VAL A 108 0.56 15.89 -16.76
C VAL A 108 -0.02 16.36 -18.09
N GLY A 109 -1.35 16.42 -18.17
CA GLY A 109 -2.10 17.00 -19.29
C GLY A 109 -2.43 18.47 -19.01
N SER A 110 -3.72 18.80 -18.91
CA SER A 110 -4.20 20.16 -18.58
C SER A 110 -3.81 20.64 -17.17
N GLY A 111 -3.42 19.74 -16.27
CA GLY A 111 -3.01 20.06 -14.90
C GLY A 111 -4.15 20.29 -13.90
N GLU A 112 -5.41 20.28 -14.34
CA GLU A 112 -6.58 20.54 -13.47
C GLU A 112 -6.73 19.55 -12.32
N SER A 113 -6.27 18.30 -12.50
CA SER A 113 -6.35 17.22 -11.51
C SER A 113 -5.04 16.99 -10.74
N VAL A 114 -4.01 17.81 -10.97
CA VAL A 114 -2.67 17.64 -10.39
C VAL A 114 -2.26 18.88 -9.60
N SER A 115 -1.87 18.70 -8.34
CA SER A 115 -1.30 19.75 -7.52
C SER A 115 0.17 19.96 -7.84
N LEU A 116 0.51 21.15 -8.35
CA LEU A 116 1.89 21.54 -8.68
C LEU A 116 2.88 21.32 -7.50
N TRP A 117 2.46 21.64 -6.28
CA TRP A 117 3.34 21.64 -5.11
C TRP A 117 3.40 20.31 -4.37
N HIS A 118 2.26 19.60 -4.33
CA HIS A 118 2.07 18.47 -3.42
C HIS A 118 2.09 17.12 -4.11
N ASP A 119 1.78 17.05 -5.41
CA ASP A 119 1.84 15.79 -6.15
C ASP A 119 3.28 15.51 -6.62
N PRO A 120 3.73 14.25 -6.58
CA PRO A 120 5.06 13.84 -7.02
C PRO A 120 5.13 13.68 -8.55
N TRP A 121 4.72 14.71 -9.29
CA TRP A 121 4.74 14.67 -10.76
C TRP A 121 6.14 14.83 -11.35
N HIS A 122 7.06 15.43 -10.59
CA HIS A 122 8.45 15.61 -10.99
C HIS A 122 9.30 14.41 -10.53
N PRO A 123 10.36 14.00 -11.28
CA PRO A 123 11.23 12.88 -10.89
C PRO A 123 11.88 12.99 -9.51
N LEU A 124 12.01 14.22 -9.01
CA LEU A 124 12.57 14.52 -7.69
C LEU A 124 11.53 14.51 -6.56
N GLY A 125 10.29 14.12 -6.84
CA GLY A 125 9.16 14.14 -5.91
C GLY A 125 8.42 15.48 -5.85
N PRO A 126 7.58 15.69 -4.82
CA PRO A 126 6.79 16.91 -4.69
C PRO A 126 7.68 18.15 -4.49
N LEU A 127 7.37 19.24 -5.19
CA LEU A 127 8.17 20.46 -5.13
C LEU A 127 8.24 21.06 -3.72
N ILE A 128 7.19 20.92 -2.92
CA ILE A 128 7.18 21.40 -1.52
C ILE A 128 8.27 20.75 -0.65
N SER A 129 8.69 19.53 -0.99
CA SER A 129 9.77 18.85 -0.26
C SER A 129 11.15 19.42 -0.61
N ARG A 130 11.30 20.07 -1.78
CA ARG A 130 12.56 20.63 -2.24
C ARG A 130 12.68 22.12 -2.02
N PHE A 131 11.58 22.84 -2.18
CA PHE A 131 11.46 24.27 -1.96
C PHE A 131 10.45 24.53 -0.84
N PRO A 132 10.79 24.18 0.42
CA PRO A 132 9.94 24.54 1.54
C PRO A 132 9.78 26.05 1.55
N ARG A 133 8.53 26.54 1.65
CA ARG A 133 8.27 27.97 1.77
C ARG A 133 8.94 28.44 3.05
N ASP A 134 10.03 29.19 2.90
CA ASP A 134 10.67 29.86 4.01
C ASP A 134 9.66 30.88 4.55
N HIS A 135 9.23 30.68 5.80
CA HIS A 135 8.38 31.64 6.50
C HIS A 135 9.27 32.79 6.96
N ARG A 136 9.45 33.80 6.09
CA ARG A 136 9.68 35.17 6.55
C ARG A 136 8.34 35.83 6.85
#